data_AF-A0A920MYD3-F1
#
_entry.id   AF-A0A920MYD3-F1
#
_cell.length_a   1.000
_cell.length_b   1.000
_cell.length_c   1.000
_cell.angle_alpha   90.00
_cell.angle_beta   90.00
_cell.angle_gamma   90.00
#
_symmetry.space_group_name_H-M   'P 1'
#
loop_
_entity.id
_entity.type
_entity.pdbx_description
1 polymer ?
#
loop_
_entity_poly.entity_id
_entity_poly.type
_entity_poly.pdbx_seq_one_letter_code
_entity_poly.pdbx_strand_id
1 'polypeptide(L)'
;MRQLTLSLTLGFAVLLTAVAPSVDAQDKKTKKGAAKKGAAGSTLKTNRDKASYAIGLQIGQALKRQGLDIDPKLLAAGISDTLSGKKPALSDQQLQAALTAFQQEMQTQQAAKAKAASEKKRRRVRRSWQAMPRKRVSRRPRVACSTRC
;
A
#
# COMPACT_ATOMS: atom_id res chain seq x y z
N MET A 1 52.36 -10.93 -2.51
CA MET A 1 52.59 -12.14 -3.33
C MET A 1 51.52 -13.14 -2.93
N ARG A 2 50.38 -13.13 -3.64
CA ARG A 2 50.06 -14.13 -4.67
C ARG A 2 49.95 -15.54 -4.08
N GLN A 3 48.90 -15.82 -3.32
CA GLN A 3 48.24 -17.13 -3.26
C GLN A 3 46.87 -17.00 -2.58
N LEU A 4 45.94 -17.91 -2.90
CA LEU A 4 44.54 -18.02 -2.48
C LEU A 4 43.47 -17.50 -3.47
N THR A 5 43.75 -17.54 -4.77
CA THR A 5 42.74 -17.58 -5.85
C THR A 5 42.50 -19.01 -6.35
N LEU A 6 42.36 -19.97 -5.44
CA LEU A 6 42.10 -21.38 -5.74
C LEU A 6 41.03 -21.85 -4.76
N SER A 7 39.75 -21.73 -5.15
CA SER A 7 38.65 -22.60 -4.69
C SER A 7 37.25 -22.23 -5.17
N LEU A 8 36.99 -21.11 -5.87
CA LEU A 8 35.60 -20.74 -6.23
C LEU A 8 35.40 -20.20 -7.66
N THR A 9 36.20 -20.66 -8.62
CA THR A 9 36.02 -20.41 -10.07
C THR A 9 35.72 -21.69 -10.85
N LEU A 10 34.94 -22.59 -10.26
CA LEU A 10 34.36 -23.76 -10.94
C LEU A 10 32.86 -23.77 -10.59
N GLY A 11 32.07 -23.04 -11.37
CA GLY A 11 30.62 -23.03 -11.17
C GLY A 11 29.78 -21.98 -11.90
N PHE A 12 30.35 -21.05 -12.66
CA PHE A 12 29.56 -20.14 -13.52
C PHE A 12 30.32 -19.72 -14.79
N ALA A 13 30.90 -20.71 -15.46
CA ALA A 13 31.29 -20.61 -16.87
C ALA A 13 30.35 -21.51 -17.69
N VAL A 14 29.05 -21.21 -17.63
CA VAL A 14 28.11 -21.58 -18.70
C VAL A 14 27.96 -20.36 -19.58
N LEU A 15 28.87 -20.33 -20.56
CA LEU A 15 28.56 -20.13 -21.96
C LEU A 15 27.44 -19.13 -22.30
N LEU A 16 27.89 -17.90 -22.52
CA LEU A 16 27.60 -17.10 -23.71
C LEU A 16 26.74 -17.84 -24.76
N THR A 17 25.42 -17.67 -24.69
CA THR A 17 24.55 -17.84 -25.86
C THR A 17 23.98 -16.47 -26.19
N ALA A 18 24.46 -15.97 -27.33
CA ALA A 18 24.01 -14.77 -27.99
C ALA A 18 22.49 -14.84 -28.24
N VAL A 19 21.76 -13.85 -27.73
CA VAL A 19 20.46 -13.46 -28.25
C VAL A 19 20.61 -12.09 -28.91
N ALA A 20 20.60 -12.10 -30.22
CA ALA A 20 20.46 -10.93 -31.08
C ALA A 20 19.63 -11.37 -32.32
N PRO A 21 19.11 -10.45 -33.13
CA PRO A 21 17.81 -9.79 -32.97
C PRO A 21 16.88 -10.19 -34.14
N SER A 22 15.56 -10.17 -33.94
CA SER A 22 14.56 -9.94 -35.01
C SER A 22 13.16 -10.06 -34.40
N VAL A 23 12.62 -8.93 -33.93
CA VAL A 23 11.19 -8.72 -34.06
C VAL A 23 11.00 -7.44 -34.85
N ASP A 24 10.34 -7.67 -35.97
CA ASP A 24 10.07 -6.79 -37.09
C ASP A 24 9.57 -5.41 -36.70
N ALA A 25 10.08 -4.43 -37.43
CA ALA A 25 9.44 -3.14 -37.61
C ALA A 25 8.25 -3.28 -38.59
N GLN A 26 7.04 -3.03 -38.09
CA GLN A 26 5.90 -2.48 -38.84
C GLN A 26 5.37 -1.32 -37.98
N ASP A 27 5.83 -0.09 -38.20
CA ASP A 27 5.30 0.90 -39.14
C ASP A 27 3.82 1.28 -38.92
N LYS A 28 3.65 2.56 -38.54
CA LYS A 28 2.51 3.47 -38.77
C LYS A 28 1.08 2.94 -38.61
N LYS A 29 0.36 3.56 -37.67
CA LYS A 29 -0.43 4.77 -37.95
C LYS A 29 -1.08 5.33 -36.68
N THR A 30 -0.77 6.58 -36.45
CA THR A 30 -1.65 7.58 -35.83
C THR A 30 -3.14 7.37 -36.17
N LYS A 31 -3.96 7.20 -35.14
CA LYS A 31 -5.27 7.86 -35.07
C LYS A 31 -5.49 8.47 -33.69
N LYS A 32 -5.11 9.75 -33.63
CA LYS A 32 -5.80 10.85 -32.98
C LYS A 32 -7.25 10.50 -32.56
N GLY A 33 -7.42 10.10 -31.31
CA GLY A 33 -8.69 10.11 -30.61
C GLY A 33 -8.74 11.36 -29.76
N ALA A 34 -9.17 12.46 -30.37
CA ALA A 34 -9.46 13.70 -29.69
C ALA A 34 -10.44 13.46 -28.53
N ALA A 35 -10.21 14.22 -27.47
CA ALA A 35 -11.10 14.45 -26.36
C ALA A 35 -12.57 14.41 -26.77
N LYS A 36 -13.33 13.45 -26.23
CA LYS A 36 -14.76 13.63 -26.01
C LYS A 36 -14.97 13.96 -24.54
N LYS A 37 -15.08 15.28 -24.32
CA LYS A 37 -15.68 15.94 -23.16
C LYS A 37 -16.92 15.15 -22.71
N GLY A 38 -16.84 14.56 -21.52
CA GLY A 38 -17.96 13.98 -20.79
C GLY A 38 -18.03 14.58 -19.40
N ALA A 39 -18.14 15.90 -19.34
CA ALA A 39 -18.56 16.57 -18.11
C ALA A 39 -19.99 16.13 -17.78
N ALA A 40 -20.18 15.74 -16.52
CA ALA A 40 -21.41 15.85 -15.74
C ALA A 40 -22.73 15.60 -16.49
N GLY A 41 -23.35 14.43 -16.24
CA GLY A 41 -24.80 14.30 -16.38
C GLY A 41 -25.32 13.15 -17.23
N SER A 42 -24.48 12.28 -17.80
CA SER A 42 -24.96 11.03 -18.38
C SER A 42 -25.26 10.05 -17.24
N THR A 43 -26.47 10.19 -16.68
CA THR A 43 -27.25 9.17 -15.97
C THR A 43 -26.55 7.80 -15.98
N LEU A 44 -26.15 7.30 -14.81
CA LEU A 44 -25.52 5.99 -14.56
C LEU A 44 -26.40 4.84 -15.08
N LYS A 45 -26.56 4.74 -16.40
CA LYS A 45 -27.51 3.86 -17.09
C LYS A 45 -26.90 2.49 -17.30
N THR A 46 -25.58 2.42 -17.50
CA THR A 46 -24.90 1.15 -17.73
C THR A 46 -24.31 0.59 -16.44
N ASN A 47 -24.20 -0.74 -16.35
CA ASN A 47 -23.52 -1.41 -15.24
C ASN A 47 -22.06 -0.96 -15.12
N ARG A 48 -21.42 -0.59 -16.25
CA ARG A 48 -20.05 -0.06 -16.28
C ARG A 48 -19.95 1.30 -15.61
N ASP A 49 -20.88 2.22 -15.86
CA ASP A 49 -20.87 3.54 -15.23
C ASP A 49 -21.05 3.45 -13.71
N LYS A 50 -21.97 2.58 -13.26
CA LYS A 50 -22.19 2.30 -11.84
C LYS A 50 -20.95 1.70 -11.18
N ALA A 51 -20.29 0.75 -11.84
CA ALA A 51 -19.06 0.13 -11.34
C ALA A 51 -17.93 1.16 -11.20
N SER A 52 -17.70 2.00 -12.21
CA SER A 52 -16.67 3.05 -12.17
C SER A 52 -16.93 4.06 -11.05
N TYR A 53 -18.18 4.48 -10.85
CA TYR A 53 -18.55 5.38 -9.75
C TYR A 53 -18.37 4.73 -8.37
N ALA A 54 -18.73 3.44 -8.23
CA ALA A 54 -18.55 2.70 -6.98
C ALA A 54 -17.06 2.56 -6.61
N ILE A 55 -16.19 2.30 -7.59
CA ILE A 55 -14.73 2.24 -7.39
C ILE A 55 -14.21 3.61 -6.93
N GLY A 56 -14.62 4.69 -7.60
CA GLY A 56 -14.25 6.06 -7.21
C GLY A 56 -14.68 6.41 -5.79
N LEU A 57 -15.91 6.01 -5.40
CA LEU A 57 -16.41 6.18 -4.03
C LEU A 57 -15.57 5.41 -3.01
N GLN A 58 -15.23 4.14 -3.29
CA GLN A 58 -14.44 3.32 -2.37
C GLN A 58 -13.05 3.94 -2.13
N ILE A 59 -12.40 4.43 -3.19
CA ILE A 59 -11.10 5.10 -3.09
C ILE A 59 -11.24 6.41 -2.29
N GLY A 60 -12.23 7.24 -2.62
CA GLY A 60 -12.46 8.50 -1.91
C GLY A 60 -12.78 8.30 -0.42
N GLN A 61 -13.55 7.27 -0.07
CA GLN A 61 -13.82 6.89 1.32
C GLN A 61 -12.55 6.45 2.04
N ALA A 62 -11.67 5.69 1.39
CA ALA A 62 -10.39 5.30 1.96
C ALA A 62 -9.50 6.53 2.23
N LEU A 63 -9.39 7.46 1.28
CA LEU A 63 -8.64 8.70 1.42
C LEU A 63 -9.18 9.57 2.57
N LYS A 64 -10.51 9.70 2.68
CA LYS A 64 -11.16 10.45 3.77
C LYS A 64 -10.90 9.81 5.14
N ARG A 65 -10.94 8.47 5.24
CA ARG A 65 -10.62 7.74 6.48
C ARG A 65 -9.16 7.91 6.87
N GLN A 66 -8.28 7.96 5.88
CA GLN A 66 -6.87 8.21 6.09
C GLN A 66 -6.60 9.70 6.38
N GLY A 67 -7.53 10.61 6.06
CA GLY A 67 -7.39 12.05 6.31
C GLY A 67 -6.19 12.63 5.57
N LEU A 68 -6.00 12.23 4.31
CA LEU A 68 -4.93 12.73 3.45
C LEU A 68 -5.42 13.96 2.71
N ASP A 69 -4.57 14.98 2.65
CA ASP A 69 -4.80 16.18 1.87
C ASP A 69 -4.33 15.92 0.44
N ILE A 70 -5.23 15.36 -0.39
CA ILE A 70 -4.97 15.06 -1.80
C ILE A 70 -5.99 15.79 -2.65
N ASP A 71 -5.54 16.46 -3.70
CA ASP A 71 -6.43 17.07 -4.69
C ASP A 71 -7.11 15.97 -5.56
N PRO A 72 -8.44 15.79 -5.45
CA PRO A 72 -9.14 14.76 -6.20
C PRO A 72 -9.16 15.03 -7.71
N LYS A 73 -8.99 16.27 -8.16
CA LYS A 73 -8.92 16.61 -9.59
C LYS A 73 -7.61 16.13 -10.20
N LEU A 74 -6.49 16.32 -9.50
CA LEU A 74 -5.18 15.84 -9.96
C LEU A 74 -5.11 14.30 -9.94
N LEU A 75 -5.69 13.66 -8.92
CA LEU A 75 -5.79 12.21 -8.86
C LEU A 75 -6.62 11.65 -10.04
N ALA A 76 -7.78 12.25 -10.31
CA ALA A 76 -8.62 11.85 -11.44
C ALA A 76 -7.93 12.08 -12.80
N ALA A 77 -7.17 13.17 -12.93
CA ALA A 77 -6.36 13.44 -14.11
C ALA A 77 -5.28 12.36 -14.32
N GLY A 78 -4.53 11.98 -13.28
CA GLY A 78 -3.51 10.94 -13.36
C GLY A 78 -4.07 9.56 -13.75
N ILE A 79 -5.24 9.19 -13.21
CA ILE A 79 -5.96 7.97 -13.61
C ILE A 79 -6.39 8.06 -15.08
N SER A 80 -6.96 9.19 -15.49
CA SER A 80 -7.42 9.39 -16.87
C SER A 80 -6.27 9.35 -17.88
N ASP A 81 -5.14 9.97 -17.55
CA ASP A 81 -3.96 10.00 -18.42
C ASP A 81 -3.33 8.62 -18.56
N THR A 82 -3.25 7.85 -17.47
CA THR A 82 -2.75 6.46 -17.48
C THR A 82 -3.67 5.56 -18.31
N LEU A 83 -4.99 5.65 -18.12
CA LEU A 83 -5.97 4.87 -18.90
C LEU A 83 -5.99 5.27 -20.39
N SER A 84 -5.68 6.53 -20.68
CA SER A 84 -5.60 7.04 -22.06
C SER A 84 -4.25 6.76 -22.73
N GLY A 85 -3.28 6.16 -22.02
CA GLY A 85 -1.92 5.94 -22.52
C GLY A 85 -1.16 7.24 -22.81
N LYS A 86 -1.54 8.35 -22.17
CA LYS A 86 -0.84 9.62 -22.31
C LYS A 86 0.46 9.59 -21.53
N LYS A 87 1.47 10.29 -22.04
CA LYS A 87 2.71 10.50 -21.30
C LYS A 87 2.40 11.25 -20.00
N PRO A 88 2.98 10.84 -18.87
CA PRO A 88 2.82 11.54 -17.60
C PRO A 88 3.21 13.02 -17.76
N ALA A 89 2.50 13.91 -17.06
CA ALA A 89 2.80 15.33 -17.07
C ALA A 89 4.16 15.67 -16.41
N LEU A 90 4.72 14.73 -15.64
CA LEU A 90 5.99 14.85 -14.93
C LEU A 90 7.01 13.88 -15.52
N SER A 91 8.29 14.20 -15.41
CA SER A 91 9.36 13.25 -15.75
C SER A 91 9.45 12.13 -14.71
N ASP A 92 9.98 10.97 -15.10
CA ASP A 92 10.10 9.80 -14.20
C ASP A 92 10.86 10.15 -12.91
N GLN A 93 11.88 11.01 -13.00
CA GLN A 93 12.63 11.49 -11.83
C GLN A 93 11.77 12.34 -10.89
N GLN A 94 10.92 13.22 -11.42
CA GLN A 94 10.02 14.04 -10.62
C GLN A 94 8.92 13.20 -9.96
N LEU A 95 8.38 12.21 -10.68
CA LEU A 95 7.45 11.24 -10.11
C LEU A 95 8.08 10.49 -8.94
N GLN A 96 9.29 9.98 -9.12
CA GLN A 96 9.96 9.20 -8.08
C GLN A 96 10.31 10.06 -6.85
N ALA A 97 10.74 11.31 -7.07
CA ALA A 97 10.98 12.27 -5.99
C ALA A 97 9.69 12.60 -5.22
N ALA A 98 8.59 12.88 -5.94
CA ALA A 98 7.29 13.17 -5.33
C ALA A 98 6.74 11.98 -4.53
N LEU A 99 6.86 10.76 -5.08
CA LEU A 99 6.44 9.53 -4.38
C LEU A 99 7.28 9.28 -3.13
N THR A 100 8.59 9.52 -3.19
CA THR A 100 9.46 9.35 -2.02
C THR A 100 9.10 10.34 -0.90
N ALA A 101 8.91 11.62 -1.25
CA ALA A 101 8.49 12.65 -0.30
C ALA A 101 7.13 12.30 0.33
N PHE A 102 6.16 11.91 -0.50
CA PHE A 102 4.84 11.50 -0.04
C PHE A 102 4.89 10.25 0.86
N GLN A 103 5.72 9.27 0.52
CA GLN A 103 5.87 8.05 1.32
C GLN A 103 6.42 8.36 2.71
N GLN A 104 7.39 9.27 2.82
CA GLN A 104 7.95 9.74 4.09
C GLN A 104 6.89 10.44 4.94
N GLU A 105 6.10 11.34 4.35
CA GLU A 105 5.01 12.02 5.04
C GLU A 105 3.91 11.05 5.50
N MET A 106 3.60 10.04 4.69
CA MET A 106 2.68 8.98 5.10
C MET A 106 3.20 8.16 6.29
N GLN A 107 4.50 7.88 6.35
CA GLN A 107 5.09 7.16 7.48
C GLN A 107 5.02 7.96 8.78
N THR A 108 5.28 9.27 8.74
CA THR A 108 5.19 10.13 9.94
C THR A 108 3.74 10.21 10.44
N GLN A 109 2.78 10.39 9.54
CA GLN A 109 1.36 10.42 9.87
C GLN A 109 0.84 9.08 10.39
N GLN A 110 1.30 7.96 9.82
CA GLN A 110 0.95 6.63 10.31
C GLN A 110 1.57 6.36 11.68
N ALA A 111 2.83 6.74 11.92
CA ALA A 111 3.48 6.58 13.22
C ALA A 111 2.73 7.37 14.32
N ALA A 112 2.29 8.60 14.02
CA ALA A 112 1.48 9.40 14.93
C ALA A 112 0.14 8.74 15.25
N LYS A 113 -0.59 8.28 14.22
CA LYS A 113 -1.87 7.56 14.38
C LYS A 113 -1.70 6.24 15.12
N ALA A 114 -0.62 5.50 14.86
CA ALA A 114 -0.31 4.25 15.53
C ALA A 114 -0.02 4.45 17.02
N LYS A 115 0.74 5.48 17.39
CA LYS A 115 0.98 5.84 18.80
C LYS A 115 -0.34 6.15 19.50
N ALA A 116 -1.18 7.02 18.94
CA ALA A 116 -2.48 7.37 19.51
C ALA A 116 -3.42 6.14 19.62
N ALA A 117 -3.45 5.28 18.61
CA ALA A 117 -4.22 4.04 18.62
C ALA A 117 -3.71 3.04 19.66
N SER A 118 -2.39 2.92 19.82
CA SER A 118 -1.75 2.02 20.79
C SER A 118 -2.09 2.44 22.23
N GLU A 119 -2.09 3.74 22.51
CA GLU A 119 -2.46 4.27 23.82
C GLU A 119 -3.95 4.05 24.11
N LYS A 120 -4.82 4.34 23.14
CA LYS A 120 -6.26 4.09 23.27
C LYS A 120 -6.54 2.59 23.47
N LYS A 121 -5.82 1.72 22.76
CA LYS A 121 -5.91 0.25 22.94
C LYS A 121 -5.42 -0.16 24.33
N ARG A 122 -4.25 0.33 24.78
CA ARG A 122 -3.71 0.04 26.11
C ARG A 122 -4.64 0.51 27.22
N ARG A 123 -5.27 1.68 27.07
CA ARG A 123 -6.28 2.20 28.00
C ARG A 123 -7.53 1.32 28.00
N ARG A 124 -8.01 0.89 26.83
CA ARG A 124 -9.17 -0.02 26.73
C ARG A 124 -8.89 -1.37 27.38
N VAL A 125 -7.71 -1.95 27.12
CA VAL A 125 -7.24 -3.20 27.72
C VAL A 125 -7.08 -3.05 29.23
N ARG A 126 -6.44 -1.98 29.70
CA ARG A 126 -6.33 -1.68 31.14
C ARG A 126 -7.72 -1.57 31.78
N ARG A 127 -8.66 -0.87 31.14
CA ARG A 127 -10.04 -0.74 31.64
C ARG A 127 -10.76 -2.09 31.67
N SER A 128 -10.58 -2.96 30.67
CA SER A 128 -11.17 -4.30 30.69
C SER A 128 -10.57 -5.19 31.78
N TRP A 129 -9.26 -5.13 32.01
CA TRP A 129 -8.61 -5.85 33.12
C TRP A 129 -9.06 -5.34 34.50
N GLN A 130 -9.31 -4.03 34.65
CA GLN A 130 -9.83 -3.45 35.90
C GLN A 130 -11.30 -3.80 36.15
N ALA A 131 -12.10 -3.92 35.08
CA ALA A 131 -13.51 -4.31 35.17
C ALA A 131 -13.72 -5.83 35.29
N MET A 132 -12.69 -6.65 35.07
CA MET A 132 -12.78 -8.09 35.26
C MET A 132 -12.90 -8.38 36.75
N PRO A 133 -13.98 -9.05 37.20
CA PRO A 133 -14.05 -9.50 38.57
C PRO A 133 -12.89 -10.46 38.80
N ARG A 134 -12.03 -10.15 39.78
CA ARG A 134 -11.09 -11.13 40.33
C ARG A 134 -11.96 -12.22 40.95
N LYS A 135 -12.41 -13.20 40.16
CA LYS A 135 -12.85 -14.49 40.69
C LYS A 135 -11.65 -14.94 41.49
N ARG A 136 -11.77 -14.79 42.82
CA ARG A 136 -10.77 -15.17 43.79
C ARG A 136 -10.50 -16.62 43.44
N VAL A 137 -9.33 -16.91 42.86
CA VAL A 137 -8.81 -18.28 42.75
C VAL A 137 -8.88 -18.76 44.18
N SER A 138 -9.95 -19.50 44.45
CA SER A 138 -10.34 -19.89 45.78
C SER A 138 -9.22 -20.77 46.25
N ARG A 139 -8.36 -20.17 47.08
CA ARG A 139 -7.66 -20.78 48.21
C ARG A 139 -7.72 -22.30 48.08
N ARG A 140 -6.71 -22.90 47.45
CA ARG A 140 -6.38 -24.28 47.83
C ARG A 140 -6.25 -24.22 49.35
N PRO A 141 -7.07 -24.93 50.13
CA PRO A 141 -6.87 -24.94 51.57
C PRO A 141 -5.44 -25.39 51.77
N ARG A 142 -4.63 -24.55 52.44
CA ARG A 142 -3.46 -25.04 53.14
C ARG A 142 -4.03 -25.98 54.19
N VAL A 143 -4.26 -27.24 53.82
CA VAL A 143 -4.45 -28.30 54.81
C VAL A 143 -3.18 -28.25 55.66
N ALA A 144 -3.43 -27.88 56.90
CA ALA A 144 -2.46 -27.46 57.86
C ALA A 144 -1.43 -28.57 58.07
N CYS A 145 -0.16 -28.19 57.89
CA CYS A 145 0.86 -28.73 58.76
C CYS A 145 0.55 -28.17 60.16
N SER A 146 -0.09 -28.97 61.02
CA SER A 146 0.29 -29.15 62.42
C SER A 146 -0.83 -29.83 63.22
N THR A 147 -0.41 -30.68 64.16
CA THR A 147 -1.08 -31.10 65.40
C THR A 147 -2.11 -32.24 65.34
N ARG A 148 -1.64 -33.40 65.82
CA ARG A 148 -2.30 -34.28 66.82
C ARG A 148 -3.07 -35.50 66.30
N CYS A 149 -2.36 -36.62 66.14
CA CYS A 149 -2.43 -37.80 67.01
C CYS A 149 -1.29 -38.77 66.65
#